data_AF-A0AA95KGP4-F1
#
_entry.id   AF-A0AA95KGP4-F1
#
_cell.length_a   1.000
_cell.length_b   1.000
_cell.length_c   1.000
_cell.angle_alpha   90.00
_cell.angle_beta   90.00
_cell.angle_gamma   90.00
#
_symmetry.space_group_name_H-M   'P 1'
#
loop_
_entity.id
_entity.type
_entity.pdbx_description
1 polymer ?
#
loop_
_entity_poly.entity_id
_entity_poly.type
_entity_poly.pdbx_seq_one_letter_code
_entity_poly.pdbx_strand_id
1 'polypeptide(L)'
;MKKLTTVLIAAGLIASASACSAQQQLTTAETCDRVNVVVPSFPQSPSQTAANRAANAVRPIESVASNDMKPVVTAILGYLDALAEKEPTDDGKKAEHQAKLDEANSAFQEAGTKYGELCRG
;
A
#
# COMPACT_ATOMS: atom_id res chain seq x y z
N MET A 1 20.65 -42.79 14.97
CA MET A 1 19.76 -42.23 16.00
C MET A 1 19.32 -40.83 15.55
N LYS A 2 18.02 -40.64 15.27
CA LYS A 2 17.43 -39.32 14.96
C LYS A 2 17.06 -38.64 16.27
N LYS A 3 17.58 -37.43 16.53
CA LYS A 3 16.96 -36.49 17.46
C LYS A 3 17.00 -35.09 16.86
N LEU A 4 15.82 -34.66 16.45
CA LEU A 4 15.45 -33.29 16.13
C LEU A 4 15.51 -32.48 17.42
N THR A 5 16.16 -31.31 17.40
CA THR A 5 15.92 -30.30 18.43
C THR A 5 15.97 -28.92 17.79
N THR A 6 14.79 -28.54 17.32
CA THR A 6 14.28 -27.19 17.13
C THR A 6 14.78 -26.25 18.22
N VAL A 7 15.48 -25.18 17.81
CA VAL A 7 15.65 -23.98 18.63
C VAL A 7 15.09 -22.82 17.81
N LEU A 8 13.80 -22.55 18.05
CA LEU A 8 13.15 -21.26 17.82
C LEU A 8 13.72 -20.27 18.83
N ILE A 9 14.44 -19.25 18.38
CA ILE A 9 14.64 -18.01 19.14
C ILE A 9 14.09 -16.87 18.28
N ALA A 10 12.84 -16.55 18.55
CA ALA A 10 12.27 -15.23 18.34
C ALA A 10 12.85 -14.25 19.40
N ALA A 11 12.73 -12.95 19.12
CA ALA A 11 13.08 -11.80 19.97
C ALA A 11 14.50 -11.23 19.80
N GLY A 12 14.73 -10.56 18.66
CA GLY A 12 15.69 -9.46 18.54
C GLY A 12 15.00 -8.11 18.73
N LEU A 13 14.51 -7.83 19.93
CA LEU A 13 14.11 -6.49 20.37
C LEU A 13 15.40 -5.70 20.63
N ILE A 14 15.95 -5.06 19.59
CA ILE A 14 17.03 -4.07 19.77
C ILE A 14 16.37 -2.70 19.87
N ALA A 15 16.12 -2.28 21.10
CA ALA A 15 16.00 -0.86 21.42
C ALA A 15 17.40 -0.23 21.29
N SER A 16 17.66 0.43 20.16
CA SER A 16 18.75 1.39 20.04
C SER A 16 18.19 2.70 19.50
N ALA A 17 18.25 3.72 20.36
CA ALA A 17 17.92 5.10 20.09
C ALA A 17 18.90 5.76 19.11
N SER A 18 19.04 5.20 17.90
CA SER A 18 19.51 5.92 16.71
C SER A 18 18.28 6.51 16.03
N ALA A 19 17.80 7.62 16.59
CA ALA A 19 16.82 8.49 15.96
C ALA A 19 17.37 8.95 14.59
N CYS A 20 16.59 8.70 13.53
CA CYS A 20 16.75 9.24 12.17
C CYS A 20 17.99 8.82 11.37
N SER A 21 18.03 7.60 10.80
CA SER A 21 18.57 7.38 9.42
C SER A 21 18.64 5.89 9.05
N ALA A 22 17.48 5.31 8.76
CA ALA A 22 17.25 4.32 7.71
C ALA A 22 15.79 3.91 7.90
N GLN A 23 14.91 4.31 6.99
CA GLN A 23 13.63 3.63 6.88
C GLN A 23 13.95 2.16 6.58
N GLN A 24 13.97 1.31 7.60
CA GLN A 24 14.15 -0.12 7.40
C GLN A 24 13.01 -0.58 6.50
N GLN A 25 13.39 -1.11 5.34
CA GLN A 25 12.45 -1.74 4.45
C GLN A 25 11.77 -2.89 5.20
N LEU A 26 10.45 -2.89 5.18
CA LEU A 26 9.63 -3.91 5.81
C LEU A 26 9.76 -5.23 5.06
N THR A 27 9.56 -6.32 5.78
CA THR A 27 9.27 -7.62 5.16
C THR A 27 7.91 -7.58 4.45
N THR A 28 7.65 -8.54 3.56
CA THR A 28 6.35 -8.67 2.88
C THR A 28 5.22 -8.83 3.89
N ALA A 29 5.39 -9.67 4.92
CA ALA A 29 4.39 -9.87 5.98
C ALA A 29 4.08 -8.57 6.75
N GLU A 30 5.11 -7.82 7.18
CA GLU A 30 4.91 -6.54 7.86
C GLU A 30 4.25 -5.49 6.96
N THR A 31 4.54 -5.52 5.67
CA THR A 31 3.89 -4.63 4.69
C THR A 31 2.40 -5.00 4.56
N CYS A 32 2.08 -6.29 4.42
CA CYS A 32 0.70 -6.80 4.39
C CYS A 32 -0.09 -6.39 5.65
N ASP A 33 0.51 -6.53 6.84
CA ASP A 33 -0.13 -6.14 8.11
C ASP A 33 -0.46 -4.66 8.13
N ARG A 34 0.48 -3.80 7.73
CA ARG A 34 0.24 -2.35 7.67
C ARG A 34 -0.83 -1.98 6.64
N VAL A 35 -0.85 -2.64 5.49
CA VAL A 35 -1.91 -2.43 4.49
C VAL A 35 -3.27 -2.87 5.05
N ASN A 36 -3.37 -4.03 5.70
CA ASN A 36 -4.60 -4.52 6.31
C ASN A 36 -5.19 -3.56 7.36
N VAL A 37 -4.35 -2.82 8.09
CA VAL A 37 -4.80 -1.80 9.04
C VAL A 37 -5.43 -0.59 8.35
N VAL A 38 -4.95 -0.21 7.15
CA VAL A 38 -5.45 0.97 6.43
C VAL A 38 -6.57 0.66 5.45
N VAL A 39 -6.72 -0.58 4.99
CA VAL A 39 -7.79 -1.00 4.06
C VAL A 39 -9.20 -0.58 4.51
N PRO A 40 -9.59 -0.68 5.80
CA PRO A 40 -10.90 -0.21 6.25
C PRO A 40 -11.16 1.29 6.04
N SER A 41 -10.10 2.10 5.85
CA SER A 41 -10.21 3.53 5.57
C SER A 41 -10.45 3.85 4.09
N PHE A 42 -10.42 2.85 3.21
CA PHE A 42 -10.57 3.06 1.77
C PHE A 42 -12.02 3.45 1.42
N PRO A 43 -12.19 4.43 0.52
CA PRO A 43 -13.52 4.90 0.13
C PRO A 43 -14.35 3.77 -0.49
N GLN A 44 -15.57 3.59 0.00
CA GLN A 44 -16.58 2.70 -0.61
C GLN A 44 -17.36 3.37 -1.74
N SER A 45 -17.20 4.69 -1.88
CA SER A 45 -17.82 5.50 -2.92
C SER A 45 -16.85 6.62 -3.36
N PRO A 46 -16.99 7.17 -4.58
CA PRO A 46 -16.12 8.23 -5.06
C PRO A 46 -16.25 9.48 -4.19
N SER A 47 -15.30 9.70 -3.29
CA SER A 47 -15.27 10.85 -2.39
C SER A 47 -13.83 11.35 -2.28
N GLN A 48 -13.59 12.55 -2.79
CA GLN A 48 -12.27 13.18 -2.76
C GLN A 48 -11.68 13.26 -1.36
N THR A 49 -12.48 13.60 -0.34
CA THR A 49 -12.01 13.69 1.05
C THR A 49 -11.63 12.33 1.62
N ALA A 50 -12.42 11.30 1.34
CA ALA A 50 -12.13 9.94 1.79
C ALA A 50 -10.89 9.38 1.07
N ALA A 51 -10.78 9.60 -0.24
CA ALA A 51 -9.62 9.23 -1.04
C ALA A 51 -8.33 9.90 -0.53
N ASN A 52 -8.36 11.22 -0.29
CA ASN A 52 -7.24 11.95 0.31
C ASN A 52 -6.81 11.37 1.67
N ARG A 53 -7.77 11.02 2.53
CA ARG A 53 -7.48 10.44 3.84
C ARG A 53 -6.80 9.08 3.70
N ALA A 54 -7.34 8.22 2.84
CA ALA A 54 -6.78 6.91 2.56
C ALA A 54 -5.38 7.01 1.94
N ALA A 55 -5.17 7.89 0.95
CA ALA A 55 -3.86 8.13 0.34
C ALA A 55 -2.81 8.55 1.38
N ASN A 56 -3.17 9.47 2.28
CA ASN A 56 -2.31 9.89 3.38
C ASN A 56 -1.96 8.76 4.35
N ALA A 57 -2.86 7.80 4.57
CA ALA A 57 -2.57 6.62 5.39
C ALA A 57 -1.65 5.61 4.68
N VAL A 58 -1.70 5.54 3.34
CA VAL A 58 -0.91 4.61 2.52
C VAL A 58 0.51 5.13 2.25
N ARG A 59 0.71 6.45 2.07
CA ARG A 59 2.03 7.04 1.76
C ARG A 59 3.17 6.60 2.70
N PRO A 60 2.99 6.56 4.04
CA PRO A 60 4.04 6.08 4.93
C PRO A 60 4.41 4.62 4.69
N ILE A 61 3.44 3.79 4.26
CA ILE A 61 3.65 2.36 3.97
C ILE A 61 4.45 2.21 2.67
N GLU A 62 4.10 2.95 1.61
CA GLU A 62 4.78 2.91 0.30
C GLU A 62 6.29 3.14 0.46
N SER A 63 6.66 4.12 1.29
CA SER A 63 8.05 4.54 1.47
C SER A 63 8.96 3.46 2.06
N VAL A 64 8.37 2.49 2.77
CA VAL A 64 9.09 1.43 3.50
C VAL A 64 8.67 0.03 3.07
N ALA A 65 7.79 -0.11 2.08
CA ALA A 65 7.25 -1.39 1.64
C ALA A 65 8.34 -2.36 1.17
N SER A 66 8.12 -3.66 1.37
CA SER A 66 8.98 -4.71 0.80
C SER A 66 9.05 -4.60 -0.72
N ASN A 67 10.11 -5.12 -1.35
CA ASN A 67 10.28 -5.02 -2.80
C ASN A 67 9.11 -5.63 -3.58
N ASP A 68 8.55 -6.74 -3.10
CA ASP A 68 7.43 -7.42 -3.75
C ASP A 68 6.12 -6.66 -3.62
N MET A 69 5.91 -6.02 -2.45
CA MET A 69 4.71 -5.27 -2.12
C MET A 69 4.75 -3.82 -2.57
N LYS A 70 5.94 -3.23 -2.80
CA LYS A 70 6.08 -1.85 -3.23
C LYS A 70 5.24 -1.52 -4.47
N PRO A 71 5.26 -2.29 -5.58
CA PRO A 71 4.39 -2.02 -6.72
C PRO A 71 2.88 -2.12 -6.37
N VAL A 72 2.50 -3.01 -5.46
CA VAL A 72 1.10 -3.14 -4.98
C VAL A 72 0.69 -1.88 -4.24
N VAL A 73 1.50 -1.43 -3.27
CA VAL A 73 1.22 -0.25 -2.46
C VAL A 73 1.26 1.04 -3.31
N THR A 74 2.16 1.12 -4.29
CA THR A 74 2.21 2.23 -5.25
C THR A 74 0.95 2.30 -6.11
N ALA A 75 0.44 1.18 -6.61
CA ALA A 75 -0.80 1.15 -7.40
C ALA A 75 -2.02 1.57 -6.56
N ILE A 76 -2.10 1.11 -5.31
CA ILE A 76 -3.11 1.57 -4.34
C ILE A 76 -3.03 3.08 -4.17
N LEU A 77 -1.84 3.63 -3.91
CA LEU A 77 -1.65 5.06 -3.74
C LEU A 77 -2.04 5.84 -5.01
N GLY A 78 -1.63 5.36 -6.18
CA GLY A 78 -1.94 6.00 -7.47
C GLY A 78 -3.45 6.08 -7.73
N TYR A 79 -4.20 5.02 -7.44
CA TYR A 79 -5.65 5.04 -7.54
C TYR A 79 -6.31 6.01 -6.56
N LEU A 80 -5.86 6.01 -5.30
CA LEU A 80 -6.38 6.93 -4.30
C LEU A 80 -6.06 8.39 -4.63
N ASP A 81 -4.89 8.67 -5.20
CA ASP A 81 -4.51 10.01 -5.67
C ASP A 81 -5.34 10.42 -6.88
N ALA A 82 -5.57 9.52 -7.85
CA ALA A 82 -6.45 9.79 -8.99
C ALA A 82 -7.91 10.07 -8.55
N LEU A 83 -8.43 9.32 -7.58
CA LEU A 83 -9.75 9.60 -6.97
C LEU A 83 -9.78 10.91 -6.17
N ALA A 84 -8.65 11.32 -5.62
CA ALA A 84 -8.52 12.56 -4.85
C ALA A 84 -8.31 13.78 -5.73
N GLU A 85 -7.92 13.60 -7.00
CA GLU A 85 -7.83 14.70 -7.96
C GLU A 85 -9.20 15.33 -8.18
N LYS A 86 -9.21 16.67 -8.30
CA LYS A 86 -10.43 17.41 -8.61
C LYS A 86 -10.72 17.26 -10.09
N GLU A 87 -11.94 16.85 -10.43
CA GLU A 87 -12.39 16.82 -11.82
C GLU A 87 -12.21 18.21 -12.47
N PRO A 88 -11.56 18.28 -13.65
CA PRO A 88 -11.42 19.52 -14.40
C PRO A 88 -12.77 20.08 -14.87
N THR A 89 -12.90 21.40 -14.95
CA THR A 89 -14.10 22.05 -15.51
C THR A 89 -14.08 22.12 -17.03
N ASP A 90 -12.90 22.00 -17.63
CA ASP A 90 -12.70 22.03 -19.09
C ASP A 90 -13.01 20.65 -19.70
N ASP A 91 -13.86 20.62 -20.73
CA ASP A 91 -14.37 19.37 -21.29
C ASP A 91 -13.28 18.52 -21.96
N GLY A 92 -12.23 19.14 -22.52
CA GLY A 92 -11.09 18.40 -23.07
C GLY A 92 -10.30 17.67 -21.97
N LYS A 93 -10.12 18.32 -20.82
CA LYS A 93 -9.39 17.76 -19.68
C LYS A 93 -10.20 16.74 -18.88
N LYS A 94 -11.53 16.75 -18.94
CA LYS A 94 -12.37 15.73 -18.30
C LYS A 94 -12.11 14.34 -18.88
N ALA A 95 -12.01 14.24 -20.20
CA ALA A 95 -11.73 12.96 -20.86
C ALA A 95 -10.35 12.41 -20.45
N GLU A 96 -9.33 13.29 -20.37
CA GLU A 96 -7.99 12.93 -19.90
C GLU A 96 -7.99 12.49 -18.42
N HIS A 97 -8.71 13.22 -17.57
CA HIS A 97 -8.84 12.87 -16.15
C HIS A 97 -9.54 11.52 -15.96
N GLN A 98 -10.61 11.25 -16.72
CA GLN A 98 -11.27 9.95 -16.71
C GLN A 98 -10.33 8.82 -17.16
N ALA A 99 -9.58 9.04 -18.25
CA ALA A 99 -8.62 8.04 -18.73
C ALA A 99 -7.54 7.70 -17.67
N LYS A 100 -7.03 8.71 -16.95
CA LYS A 100 -6.09 8.49 -15.85
C LYS A 100 -6.72 7.70 -14.70
N LEU A 101 -7.97 8.00 -14.37
CA LEU A 101 -8.70 7.28 -13.33
C LEU A 101 -8.90 5.81 -13.73
N ASP A 102 -9.24 5.54 -14.99
CA ASP A 102 -9.42 4.19 -15.52
C ASP A 102 -8.12 3.39 -15.55
N GLU A 103 -7.01 4.02 -15.95
CA GLU A 103 -5.66 3.44 -15.89
C GLU A 103 -5.27 3.08 -14.45
N ALA A 104 -5.44 4.03 -13.52
CA ALA A 104 -5.11 3.81 -12.11
C ALA A 104 -6.00 2.73 -11.48
N ASN A 105 -7.29 2.68 -11.85
CA ASN A 105 -8.22 1.63 -11.41
C ASN A 105 -7.81 0.25 -11.94
N SER A 106 -7.33 0.16 -13.18
CA SER A 106 -6.83 -1.10 -13.76
C SER A 106 -5.61 -1.60 -12.99
N ALA A 107 -4.62 -0.73 -12.75
CA ALA A 107 -3.45 -1.04 -11.94
C ALA A 107 -3.82 -1.44 -10.51
N PHE A 108 -4.82 -0.79 -9.91
CA PHE A 108 -5.33 -1.14 -8.59
C PHE A 108 -5.96 -2.53 -8.53
N GLN A 109 -6.71 -2.94 -9.56
CA GLN A 109 -7.31 -4.27 -9.63
C GLN A 109 -6.25 -5.37 -9.77
N GLU A 110 -5.23 -5.14 -10.61
CA GLU A 110 -4.07 -6.03 -10.72
C GLU A 110 -3.31 -6.13 -9.40
N ALA A 111 -3.10 -4.99 -8.73
CA ALA A 111 -2.50 -4.94 -7.41
C ALA A 111 -3.33 -5.69 -6.36
N GLY A 112 -4.66 -5.68 -6.45
CA GLY A 112 -5.56 -6.46 -5.60
C GLY A 112 -5.37 -7.97 -5.76
N THR A 113 -5.13 -8.44 -7.00
CA THR A 113 -4.81 -9.84 -7.27
C THR A 113 -3.48 -10.23 -6.63
N LYS A 114 -2.43 -9.45 -6.90
CA LYS A 114 -1.09 -9.67 -6.35
C LYS A 114 -1.06 -9.54 -4.81
N TYR A 115 -1.85 -8.64 -4.24
CA TYR A 115 -2.05 -8.53 -2.81
C TYR A 115 -2.60 -9.83 -2.21
N GLY A 116 -3.60 -10.43 -2.87
CA GLY A 116 -4.15 -11.73 -2.47
C GLY A 116 -3.08 -12.84 -2.47
N GLU A 117 -2.26 -12.89 -3.51
CA GLU A 117 -1.16 -13.86 -3.63
C GLU A 117 -0.10 -13.69 -2.53
N LEU A 118 0.29 -12.46 -2.23
CA LEU A 118 1.37 -12.16 -1.28
C LEU A 118 0.93 -12.18 0.19
N CYS A 119 -0.32 -11.81 0.48
CA CYS A 119 -0.80 -11.56 1.84
C CYS A 119 -1.85 -12.55 2.35
N ARG A 120 -2.39 -13.41 1.49
CA ARG A 120 -3.40 -14.44 1.86
C ARG A 120 -3.06 -15.85 1.36
N GLY A 121 -1.95 -16.00 0.64
CA GLY A 121 -1.41 -17.28 0.18
C GLY A 121 -0.65 -18.04 1.25
#